data_AF-A0A8J4QLN2-F1
#
_entry.id   AF-A0A8J4QLN2-F1
#
_cell.length_a   1.000
_cell.length_b   1.000
_cell.length_c   1.000
_cell.angle_alpha   90.00
_cell.angle_beta   90.00
_cell.angle_gamma   90.00
#
_symmetry.space_group_name_H-M   'P 1'
#
loop_
_entity.id
_entity.type
_entity.pdbx_description
1 polymer ?
#
loop_
_entity_poly.entity_id
_entity_poly.type
_entity_poly.pdbx_seq_one_letter_code
_entity_poly.pdbx_strand_id
1 'polypeptide(L)'
;IDTTLTRVKFEELCSDLLDRLRGPVETALKDANLSFKDLDEVILVGGSTHIPAVQELVIKMTGKEPNVNVNPDEVVALGAAVKDGVLAGEVSYIVLLDVTPFTLPSDKVDKMVKEAEKFAKEDKEKRDAIDTKNQADSVLYQTKKQLKELGDKVPGPVKEKGEAKVKELKDAISGGSTQAIKMQWLH
;
A
#
# COMPACT_ATOMS: atom_id res chain seq x y z
N ILE A 1 17.59 -7.88 22.38
CA ILE A 1 18.91 -8.01 21.73
C ILE A 1 19.19 -6.66 21.14
N ASP A 2 19.98 -5.85 21.82
CA ASP A 2 20.41 -4.54 21.33
C ASP A 2 21.79 -4.74 20.72
N THR A 3 21.81 -5.17 19.46
CA THR A 3 23.05 -5.43 18.73
C THR A 3 23.29 -4.29 17.76
N THR A 4 24.36 -3.53 17.98
CA THR A 4 24.79 -2.47 17.06
C THR A 4 25.33 -3.10 15.77
N LEU A 5 24.66 -2.83 14.64
CA LEU A 5 25.13 -3.22 13.32
C LEU A 5 25.84 -2.03 12.66
N THR A 6 27.13 -2.20 12.33
CA THR A 6 27.88 -1.18 11.60
C THR A 6 27.62 -1.31 10.10
N ARG A 7 27.82 -0.21 9.35
CA ARG A 7 27.73 -0.23 7.87
C ARG A 7 28.63 -1.29 7.25
N VAL A 8 29.89 -1.34 7.68
CA VAL A 8 30.86 -2.34 7.21
C VAL A 8 30.33 -3.75 7.42
N LYS A 9 29.74 -4.02 8.60
CA LYS A 9 29.18 -5.35 8.86
C LYS A 9 27.95 -5.66 8.01
N PHE A 10 27.09 -4.67 7.76
CA PHE A 10 25.97 -4.82 6.83
C PHE A 10 26.45 -5.14 5.41
N GLU A 11 27.44 -4.39 4.91
CA GLU A 11 28.00 -4.60 3.56
C GLU A 11 28.70 -5.95 3.43
N GLU A 12 29.42 -6.42 4.46
CA GLU A 12 29.98 -7.78 4.50
C GLU A 12 28.88 -8.84 4.36
N LEU A 13 27.77 -8.69 5.09
CA LEU A 13 26.65 -9.64 5.10
C LEU A 13 25.90 -9.70 3.76
N CYS A 14 25.99 -8.66 2.94
CA CYS A 14 25.33 -8.57 1.64
C CYS A 14 26.31 -8.53 0.47
N SER A 15 27.60 -8.82 0.70
CA SER A 15 28.66 -8.74 -0.32
C SER A 15 28.37 -9.62 -1.53
N ASP A 16 27.86 -10.83 -1.32
CA ASP A 16 27.45 -11.75 -2.39
C ASP A 16 26.31 -11.16 -3.26
N LEU A 17 25.37 -10.45 -2.65
CA LEU A 17 24.28 -9.78 -3.36
C LEU A 17 24.80 -8.59 -4.17
N LEU A 18 25.73 -7.81 -3.62
CA LEU A 18 26.35 -6.67 -4.30
C LEU A 18 27.17 -7.13 -5.51
N ASP A 19 27.95 -8.20 -5.37
CA ASP A 19 28.74 -8.76 -6.47
C ASP A 19 27.87 -9.24 -7.63
N ARG A 20 26.70 -9.80 -7.32
CA ARG A 20 25.73 -10.27 -8.32
C ARG A 20 25.08 -9.15 -9.14
N LEU A 21 25.16 -7.89 -8.71
CA LEU A 21 24.59 -6.76 -9.46
C LEU A 21 25.32 -6.51 -10.79
N ARG A 22 26.60 -6.90 -10.90
CA ARG A 22 27.41 -6.66 -12.11
C ARG A 22 26.91 -7.44 -13.32
N GLY A 23 26.65 -8.73 -13.12
CA GLY A 23 26.31 -9.67 -14.20
C GLY A 23 25.13 -9.22 -15.08
N PRO A 24 23.98 -8.83 -14.50
CA PRO A 24 22.84 -8.32 -15.27
C PRO A 24 23.15 -7.06 -16.09
N VAL A 25 23.92 -6.12 -15.53
CA VAL A 25 24.29 -4.87 -16.22
C VAL A 25 25.21 -5.15 -17.40
N GLU A 26 26.22 -6.00 -17.21
CA GLU A 26 27.15 -6.40 -18.29
C GLU A 26 26.43 -7.20 -19.39
N THR A 27 25.47 -8.06 -19.00
CA THR A 27 24.66 -8.81 -19.96
C THR A 27 23.78 -7.87 -20.80
N ALA A 28 23.11 -6.91 -20.17
CA ALA A 28 22.27 -5.94 -20.87
C ALA A 28 23.07 -5.07 -21.86
N LEU A 29 24.27 -4.62 -21.47
CA LEU A 29 25.17 -3.89 -22.37
C LEU A 29 25.62 -4.76 -23.55
N LYS A 30 25.97 -6.02 -23.29
CA LYS A 30 26.34 -6.98 -24.33
C LYS A 30 25.21 -7.21 -25.33
N ASP A 31 23.99 -7.41 -24.83
CA ASP A 31 22.80 -7.63 -25.68
C ASP A 31 22.46 -6.39 -26.51
N ALA A 32 22.73 -5.19 -25.98
CA ALA A 32 22.61 -3.92 -26.70
C ALA A 32 23.81 -3.63 -27.64
N ASN A 33 24.86 -4.46 -27.61
CA ASN A 33 26.13 -4.23 -28.30
C ASN A 33 26.77 -2.86 -27.95
N LEU A 34 26.73 -2.51 -26.66
CA LEU A 34 27.27 -1.26 -26.09
C LEU A 34 28.33 -1.57 -25.01
N SER A 35 29.10 -0.55 -24.65
CA SER A 35 30.03 -0.56 -23.53
C SER A 35 29.65 0.50 -22.48
N PHE A 36 30.26 0.44 -21.30
CA PHE A 36 30.04 1.46 -20.26
C PHE A 36 30.37 2.89 -20.71
N LYS A 37 31.24 3.06 -21.72
CA LYS A 37 31.61 4.38 -22.25
C LYS A 37 30.52 4.99 -23.13
N ASP A 38 29.64 4.15 -23.67
CA ASP A 38 28.56 4.57 -24.56
C ASP A 38 27.31 5.01 -23.78
N LEU A 39 27.34 4.88 -22.45
CA LEU A 39 26.29 5.41 -21.58
C LEU A 39 26.41 6.93 -21.49
N ASP A 40 25.30 7.65 -21.57
CA ASP A 40 25.27 9.10 -21.37
C ASP A 40 24.95 9.45 -19.91
N GLU A 41 23.90 8.84 -19.36
CA GLU A 41 23.41 9.07 -18.01
C GLU A 41 23.15 7.75 -17.28
N VAL A 42 23.20 7.81 -15.95
CA VAL A 42 22.85 6.71 -15.06
C VAL A 42 21.73 7.18 -14.16
N ILE A 43 20.62 6.46 -14.14
CA ILE A 43 19.47 6.76 -13.27
C ILE A 43 19.29 5.58 -12.31
N LEU A 44 19.20 5.89 -11.01
CA LEU A 44 18.95 4.89 -9.97
C LEU A 44 17.48 4.93 -9.56
N VAL A 45 16.84 3.78 -9.54
CA VAL A 45 15.41 3.64 -9.24
C VAL A 45 15.20 2.51 -8.21
N GLY A 46 14.34 2.76 -7.22
CA GLY A 46 13.98 1.82 -6.15
C GLY A 46 14.79 1.99 -4.86
N GLY A 47 14.14 1.80 -3.70
CA GLY A 47 14.73 2.15 -2.40
C GLY A 47 16.08 1.51 -2.04
N SER A 48 16.40 0.33 -2.58
CA SER A 48 17.71 -0.30 -2.36
C SER A 48 18.89 0.47 -2.97
N THR A 49 18.63 1.39 -3.93
CA THR A 49 19.67 2.23 -4.52
C THR A 49 20.13 3.36 -3.60
N HIS A 50 19.48 3.55 -2.44
CA HIS A 50 19.98 4.43 -1.38
C HIS A 50 21.16 3.84 -0.61
N ILE A 51 21.45 2.54 -0.76
CA ILE A 51 22.59 1.89 -0.11
C ILE A 51 23.89 2.46 -0.72
N PRO A 52 24.80 3.05 0.09
CA PRO A 52 26.02 3.67 -0.42
C PRO A 52 26.91 2.71 -1.24
N ALA A 53 27.04 1.45 -0.80
CA ALA A 53 27.79 0.44 -1.54
C ALA A 53 27.24 0.18 -2.96
N VAL A 54 25.92 0.31 -3.17
CA VAL A 54 25.30 0.16 -4.49
C VAL A 54 25.67 1.34 -5.38
N GLN A 55 25.57 2.57 -4.85
CA GLN A 55 25.93 3.79 -5.58
C GLN A 55 27.43 3.77 -5.97
N GLU A 56 28.30 3.44 -5.03
CA GLU A 56 29.73 3.30 -5.29
C GLU A 56 30.04 2.24 -6.33
N LEU A 57 29.36 1.10 -6.29
CA LEU A 57 29.55 0.04 -7.28
C LEU A 57 29.19 0.54 -8.69
N VAL A 58 28.05 1.23 -8.83
CA VAL A 58 27.60 1.79 -10.10
C VAL A 58 28.57 2.85 -10.62
N ILE A 59 29.07 3.74 -9.76
CA ILE A 59 30.09 4.72 -10.12
C ILE A 59 31.39 4.02 -10.56
N LYS A 60 31.84 3.00 -9.83
CA LYS A 60 33.04 2.21 -10.18
C LYS A 60 32.89 1.49 -11.52
N MET A 61 31.70 1.04 -11.88
CA MET A 61 31.42 0.35 -13.14
C MET A 61 31.30 1.31 -14.33
N THR A 62 30.54 2.39 -14.15
CA THR A 62 30.14 3.29 -15.25
C THR A 62 31.05 4.51 -15.39
N GLY A 63 31.79 4.88 -14.34
CA GLY A 63 32.55 6.12 -14.25
C GLY A 63 31.69 7.38 -14.15
N LYS A 64 30.38 7.26 -13.88
CA LYS A 64 29.42 8.36 -13.88
C LYS A 64 28.70 8.47 -12.54
N GLU A 65 28.45 9.71 -12.14
CA GLU A 65 27.59 10.03 -11.02
C GLU A 65 26.12 9.81 -11.41
N PRO A 66 25.32 9.12 -10.57
CA PRO A 66 23.89 8.97 -10.81
C PRO A 66 23.15 10.30 -10.89
N ASN A 67 22.21 10.41 -11.83
CA ASN A 67 21.32 11.54 -11.97
C ASN A 67 20.28 11.54 -10.82
N VAL A 68 20.25 12.64 -10.07
CA VAL A 68 19.37 12.84 -8.90
C VAL A 68 18.15 13.73 -9.19
N ASN A 69 17.90 14.08 -10.46
CA ASN A 69 16.75 14.89 -10.85
C ASN A 69 15.44 14.10 -10.86
N VAL A 70 15.49 12.81 -10.55
CA VAL A 70 14.36 11.88 -10.58
C VAL A 70 14.17 11.30 -9.19
N ASN A 71 12.91 11.28 -8.72
CA ASN A 71 12.57 10.62 -7.45
C ASN A 71 12.54 9.09 -7.65
N PRO A 72 13.43 8.31 -6.99
CA PRO A 72 13.54 6.87 -7.20
C PRO A 72 12.31 6.07 -6.75
N ASP A 73 11.48 6.62 -5.87
CA ASP A 73 10.30 5.93 -5.33
C ASP A 73 9.03 6.18 -6.16
N GLU A 74 8.96 7.32 -6.85
CA GLU A 74 7.75 7.77 -7.55
C GLU A 74 7.84 7.62 -9.07
N VAL A 75 9.05 7.64 -9.65
CA VAL A 75 9.25 7.69 -11.10
C VAL A 75 8.59 6.53 -11.84
N VAL A 76 8.54 5.34 -11.24
CA VAL A 76 7.90 4.17 -11.84
C VAL A 76 6.40 4.40 -11.99
N ALA A 77 5.74 4.91 -10.94
CA ALA A 77 4.31 5.22 -10.97
C ALA A 77 4.00 6.37 -11.94
N LEU A 78 4.84 7.40 -11.98
CA LEU A 78 4.72 8.50 -12.93
C LEU A 78 4.87 8.02 -14.39
N GLY A 79 5.86 7.17 -14.66
CA GLY A 79 6.05 6.56 -15.98
C GLY A 79 4.86 5.71 -16.42
N ALA A 80 4.25 4.96 -15.50
CA ALA A 80 3.04 4.20 -15.77
C ALA A 80 1.84 5.10 -16.11
N ALA A 81 1.66 6.21 -15.39
CA ALA A 81 0.61 7.18 -15.67
C ALA A 81 0.81 7.87 -17.04
N VAL A 82 2.05 8.23 -17.39
CA VAL A 82 2.35 8.76 -18.73
C VAL A 82 2.05 7.71 -19.81
N LYS A 83 2.41 6.44 -19.58
CA LYS A 83 2.10 5.35 -20.51
C LYS A 83 0.59 5.18 -20.73
N ASP A 84 -0.20 5.30 -19.67
CA ASP A 84 -1.66 5.26 -19.76
C ASP A 84 -2.20 6.44 -20.59
N GLY A 85 -1.72 7.67 -20.34
CA GLY A 85 -2.08 8.84 -21.12
C GLY A 85 -1.72 8.73 -22.61
N VAL A 86 -0.60 8.06 -22.94
CA VAL A 86 -0.23 7.75 -24.34
C VAL A 86 -1.22 6.75 -24.95
N LEU A 87 -1.60 5.69 -24.22
CA LEU A 87 -2.56 4.68 -24.70
C LEU A 87 -3.98 5.24 -24.85
N ALA A 88 -4.38 6.16 -23.97
CA ALA A 88 -5.64 6.88 -24.05
C ALA A 88 -5.66 7.92 -25.18
N GLY A 89 -4.50 8.24 -25.78
CA GLY A 89 -4.35 9.24 -26.84
C GLY A 89 -4.32 10.68 -26.32
N GLU A 90 -4.22 10.88 -25.00
CA GLU A 90 -4.11 12.20 -24.37
C GLU A 90 -2.70 12.80 -24.48
N VAL A 91 -1.69 11.94 -24.58
CA VAL A 91 -0.29 12.34 -24.75
C VAL A 91 0.20 11.97 -26.15
N SER A 92 0.44 13.00 -26.97
CA SER A 92 1.02 12.87 -28.31
C SER A 92 2.56 12.91 -28.27
N TYR A 93 3.21 12.33 -29.28
CA TYR A 93 4.66 12.37 -29.57
C TYR A 93 5.59 11.43 -28.77
N ILE A 94 5.06 10.48 -28.00
CA ILE A 94 5.88 9.42 -27.38
C ILE A 94 5.67 8.12 -28.13
N VAL A 95 6.73 7.58 -28.73
CA VAL A 95 6.76 6.22 -29.30
C VAL A 95 7.61 5.35 -28.36
N LEU A 96 6.97 4.36 -27.74
CA LEU A 96 7.64 3.41 -26.85
C LEU A 96 7.63 2.02 -27.47
N LEU A 97 8.82 1.47 -27.73
CA LEU A 97 9.05 0.08 -28.13
C LEU A 97 9.65 -0.65 -26.95
N ASP A 98 8.98 -1.71 -26.52
CA ASP A 98 9.44 -2.58 -25.43
C ASP A 98 9.70 -3.99 -25.95
N VAL A 99 10.60 -4.72 -25.30
CA VAL A 99 10.86 -6.14 -25.59
C VAL A 99 10.00 -6.97 -24.65
N THR A 100 9.05 -7.74 -25.16
CA THR A 100 8.06 -8.44 -24.31
C THR A 100 8.54 -9.84 -23.90
N PRO A 101 8.73 -10.12 -22.58
CA PRO A 101 8.78 -11.49 -22.08
C PRO A 101 7.41 -11.92 -21.53
N PHE A 102 6.90 -13.03 -22.07
CA PHE A 102 5.85 -13.94 -21.57
C PHE A 102 4.56 -13.35 -20.97
N THR A 103 3.44 -13.50 -21.70
CA THR A 103 2.07 -13.21 -21.23
C THR A 103 1.47 -14.36 -20.42
N LEU A 104 0.75 -14.05 -19.35
CA LEU A 104 -0.06 -15.05 -18.61
C LEU A 104 -1.21 -15.58 -19.50
N PRO A 105 -1.54 -16.88 -19.40
CA PRO A 105 -2.73 -17.44 -20.05
C PRO A 105 -4.02 -16.75 -19.58
N SER A 106 -4.96 -16.53 -20.51
CA SER A 106 -6.21 -15.80 -20.25
C SER A 106 -7.09 -16.45 -19.19
N ASP A 107 -7.12 -17.78 -19.10
CA ASP A 107 -7.87 -18.53 -18.10
C ASP A 107 -7.39 -18.23 -16.67
N LYS A 108 -6.08 -18.02 -16.49
CA LYS A 108 -5.52 -17.64 -15.18
C LYS A 108 -5.92 -16.22 -14.82
N VAL A 109 -5.88 -15.29 -15.79
CA VAL A 109 -6.30 -13.90 -15.59
C VAL A 109 -7.76 -13.84 -15.16
N ASP A 110 -8.65 -14.55 -15.86
CA ASP A 110 -10.08 -14.58 -15.53
C ASP A 110 -10.35 -15.10 -14.12
N LYS A 111 -9.61 -16.14 -13.69
CA LYS A 111 -9.71 -16.66 -12.33
C LYS A 111 -9.26 -15.63 -11.29
N MET A 112 -8.13 -14.94 -11.55
CA MET A 112 -7.61 -13.90 -10.66
C MET A 112 -8.58 -12.72 -10.52
N VAL A 113 -9.24 -12.32 -11.61
CA VAL A 113 -10.27 -11.25 -11.58
C VAL A 113 -11.44 -11.64 -10.68
N LYS A 114 -11.99 -12.85 -10.84
CA LYS A 114 -13.10 -13.33 -9.99
C LYS A 114 -12.72 -13.42 -8.52
N GLU A 115 -11.51 -13.85 -8.20
CA GLU A 115 -11.02 -13.91 -6.83
C GLU A 115 -10.86 -12.51 -6.24
N ALA A 116 -10.31 -11.56 -7.01
CA ALA A 116 -10.17 -10.16 -6.59
C ALA A 116 -11.53 -9.50 -6.32
N GLU A 117 -12.54 -9.72 -7.18
CA GLU A 117 -13.90 -9.22 -6.96
C GLU A 117 -14.54 -9.77 -5.69
N LYS A 118 -14.33 -11.06 -5.42
CA LYS A 118 -14.81 -11.71 -4.19
C LYS A 118 -14.19 -11.06 -2.95
N PHE A 119 -12.87 -10.88 -2.93
CA PHE A 119 -12.19 -10.25 -1.80
C PHE A 119 -12.57 -8.78 -1.63
N ALA A 120 -12.72 -8.03 -2.73
CA ALA A 120 -13.20 -6.65 -2.68
C ALA A 120 -14.60 -6.55 -2.03
N LYS A 121 -15.49 -7.51 -2.32
CA LYS A 121 -16.81 -7.58 -1.68
C LYS A 121 -16.70 -7.90 -0.18
N GLU A 122 -15.91 -8.91 0.19
CA GLU A 122 -15.70 -9.29 1.60
C GLU A 122 -15.10 -8.13 2.42
N ASP A 123 -14.13 -7.41 1.87
CA ASP A 123 -13.48 -6.29 2.55
C ASP A 123 -14.42 -5.09 2.68
N LYS A 124 -15.29 -4.85 1.69
CA LYS A 124 -16.37 -3.86 1.80
C LYS A 124 -17.34 -4.22 2.91
N GLU A 125 -17.79 -5.48 2.99
CA GLU A 125 -18.69 -5.94 4.05
C GLU A 125 -18.07 -5.80 5.45
N LYS A 126 -16.78 -6.13 5.60
CA LYS A 126 -16.04 -5.91 6.86
C LYS A 126 -15.93 -4.44 7.22
N ARG A 127 -15.62 -3.57 6.23
CA ARG A 127 -15.55 -2.12 6.44
C ARG A 127 -16.91 -1.58 6.89
N ASP A 128 -17.99 -1.93 6.21
CA ASP A 128 -19.35 -1.49 6.54
C ASP A 128 -19.76 -1.96 7.96
N ALA A 129 -19.35 -3.17 8.35
CA ALA A 129 -19.55 -3.68 9.70
C ALA A 129 -18.81 -2.88 10.77
N ILE A 130 -17.54 -2.53 10.52
CA ILE A 130 -16.71 -1.70 11.41
C ILE A 130 -17.31 -0.29 11.52
N ASP A 131 -17.69 0.32 10.39
CA ASP A 131 -18.27 1.67 10.37
C ASP A 131 -19.59 1.71 11.14
N THR A 132 -20.45 0.69 10.98
CA THR A 132 -21.70 0.55 11.74
C THR A 132 -21.42 0.43 13.24
N LYS A 133 -20.42 -0.37 13.62
CA LYS A 133 -20.03 -0.55 15.03
C LYS A 133 -19.53 0.76 15.64
N ASN A 134 -18.66 1.48 14.94
CA ASN A 134 -18.11 2.76 15.40
C ASN A 134 -19.22 3.83 15.56
N GLN A 135 -20.18 3.87 14.65
CA GLN A 135 -21.35 4.75 14.77
C GLN A 135 -22.18 4.42 16.00
N ALA A 136 -22.46 3.13 16.23
CA ALA A 136 -23.22 2.67 17.39
C ALA A 136 -22.49 2.95 18.72
N ASP A 137 -21.18 2.74 18.78
CA ASP A 137 -20.35 3.07 19.94
C ASP A 137 -20.36 4.58 20.26
N SER A 138 -20.28 5.42 19.22
CA SER A 138 -20.36 6.88 19.36
C SER A 138 -21.72 7.33 19.93
N VAL A 139 -22.82 6.81 19.38
CA VAL A 139 -24.18 7.09 19.88
C VAL A 139 -24.32 6.62 21.33
N LEU A 140 -23.87 5.41 21.64
CA LEU A 140 -23.91 4.86 22.98
C LEU A 140 -23.16 5.72 24.00
N TYR A 141 -21.99 6.24 23.62
CA TYR A 141 -21.23 7.17 24.44
C TYR A 141 -21.98 8.48 24.68
N GLN A 142 -22.55 9.08 23.62
CA GLN A 142 -23.32 10.32 23.71
C GLN A 142 -24.58 10.16 24.57
N THR A 143 -25.35 9.08 24.36
CA THR A 143 -26.56 8.80 25.14
C THR A 143 -26.23 8.56 26.61
N LYS A 144 -25.16 7.81 26.93
CA LYS A 144 -24.69 7.65 28.32
C LYS A 144 -24.33 8.97 28.98
N LYS A 145 -23.64 9.85 28.25
CA LYS A 145 -23.27 11.17 28.73
C LYS A 145 -24.50 12.03 29.01
N GLN A 146 -25.46 12.08 28.08
CA GLN A 146 -26.71 12.83 28.25
C GLN A 146 -27.56 12.31 29.41
N LEU A 147 -27.68 10.99 29.58
CA LEU A 147 -28.40 10.40 30.71
C LEU A 147 -27.75 10.76 32.06
N LYS A 148 -26.42 10.82 32.11
CA LYS A 148 -25.67 11.25 33.31
C LYS A 148 -25.86 12.74 33.61
N GLU A 149 -25.83 13.60 32.58
CA GLU A 149 -25.97 15.06 32.73
C GLU A 149 -27.41 15.48 33.08
N LEU A 150 -28.41 14.81 32.53
CA LEU A 150 -29.82 15.12 32.79
C LEU A 150 -30.32 14.57 34.13
N GLY A 151 -29.62 13.60 34.73
CA GLY A 151 -29.76 13.22 36.15
C GLY A 151 -31.21 12.97 36.60
N ASP A 152 -31.73 13.87 37.45
CA ASP A 152 -33.07 13.81 38.04
C ASP A 152 -34.14 14.60 37.24
N LYS A 153 -33.74 15.29 36.16
CA LYS A 153 -34.65 16.03 35.28
C LYS A 153 -35.37 15.11 34.29
N VAL A 154 -34.94 13.86 34.17
CA VAL A 154 -35.58 12.85 33.34
C VAL A 154 -36.61 12.08 34.19
N PRO A 155 -37.88 11.96 33.76
CA PRO A 155 -38.86 11.13 34.44
C PRO A 155 -38.35 9.69 34.60
N GLY A 156 -38.51 9.10 35.79
CA GLY A 156 -38.05 7.74 36.10
C GLY A 156 -38.34 6.68 35.02
N PRO A 157 -39.58 6.61 34.47
CA PRO A 157 -39.91 5.66 33.40
C PRO A 157 -39.11 5.84 32.10
N VAL A 158 -38.71 7.08 31.78
CA VAL A 158 -37.93 7.40 30.57
C VAL A 158 -36.44 7.08 30.80
N LYS A 159 -35.94 7.32 32.01
CA LYS A 159 -34.57 7.00 32.40
C LYS A 159 -34.31 5.49 32.40
N GLU A 160 -35.21 4.71 32.97
CA GLU A 160 -35.14 3.24 32.97
C GLU A 160 -35.16 2.68 31.54
N LYS A 161 -36.02 3.21 30.67
CA LYS A 161 -36.09 2.81 29.27
C LYS A 161 -34.80 3.16 28.50
N GLY A 162 -34.22 4.33 28.76
CA GLY A 162 -32.96 4.75 28.16
C GLY A 162 -31.76 3.91 28.60
N GLU A 163 -31.66 3.59 29.88
CA GLU A 163 -30.60 2.73 30.43
C GLU A 163 -30.71 1.28 29.91
N ALA A 164 -31.93 0.74 29.80
CA ALA A 164 -32.18 -0.57 29.21
C ALA A 164 -31.69 -0.62 27.74
N LYS A 165 -32.07 0.37 26.92
CA LYS A 165 -31.66 0.45 25.51
C LYS A 165 -30.16 0.64 25.32
N VAL A 166 -29.52 1.43 26.18
CA VAL A 166 -28.05 1.59 26.19
C VAL A 166 -27.34 0.27 26.52
N LYS A 167 -27.90 -0.53 27.43
CA LYS A 167 -27.35 -1.86 27.77
C LYS A 167 -27.52 -2.83 26.60
N GLU A 168 -28.70 -2.89 25.99
CA GLU A 168 -28.99 -3.72 24.81
C GLU A 168 -28.05 -3.39 23.64
N LEU A 169 -27.85 -2.10 23.35
CA LEU A 169 -26.93 -1.66 22.30
C LEU A 169 -25.47 -2.03 22.63
N LYS A 170 -25.04 -1.91 23.90
CA LYS A 170 -23.69 -2.31 24.34
C LYS A 170 -23.43 -3.80 24.12
N ASP A 171 -24.42 -4.62 24.47
CA ASP A 171 -24.33 -6.08 24.37
C ASP A 171 -24.35 -6.51 22.89
N ALA A 172 -25.15 -5.85 22.04
CA ALA A 172 -25.16 -6.06 20.59
C ALA A 172 -23.82 -5.70 19.92
N ILE A 173 -23.18 -4.61 20.34
CA ILE A 173 -21.86 -4.18 19.85
C ILE A 173 -20.78 -5.20 20.24
N SER A 174 -20.86 -5.72 21.46
CA SER A 174 -19.91 -6.69 22.00
C SER A 174 -20.09 -8.09 21.41
N GLY A 175 -21.32 -8.44 21.01
CA GLY A 175 -21.67 -9.66 20.29
C GLY A 175 -21.25 -9.69 18.82
N GLY A 176 -20.74 -8.57 18.26
CA GLY A 176 -20.15 -8.52 16.92
C GLY A 176 -21.13 -8.65 15.75
N SER A 177 -22.44 -8.74 16.01
CA SER A 177 -23.46 -8.87 14.96
C SER A 177 -23.90 -7.49 14.45
N THR A 178 -23.47 -7.13 13.25
CA THR A 178 -23.89 -5.90 12.57
C THR A 178 -25.41 -5.82 12.39
N GLN A 179 -26.08 -6.95 12.22
CA GLN A 179 -27.55 -7.02 12.14
C GLN A 179 -28.21 -6.68 13.49
N ALA A 180 -27.69 -7.21 14.60
CA ALA A 180 -28.20 -6.89 15.93
C ALA A 180 -28.00 -5.41 16.27
N ILE A 181 -26.84 -4.85 15.89
CA ILE A 181 -26.55 -3.42 16.06
C ILE A 181 -27.55 -2.57 15.27
N LYS A 182 -27.80 -2.89 13.99
CA LYS A 182 -28.76 -2.15 13.16
C LYS A 182 -30.20 -2.25 13.68
N MET A 183 -30.63 -3.42 14.16
CA MET A 183 -31.98 -3.58 14.72
C MET A 183 -32.18 -2.77 16.01
N GLN A 184 -31.19 -2.73 16.89
CA GLN A 184 -31.29 -1.92 18.12
C GLN A 184 -31.15 -0.42 17.86
N TRP A 185 -30.53 -0.03 16.74
CA TRP A 185 -30.38 1.36 16.35
C TRP A 185 -31.65 1.97 15.73
N LEU A 186 -32.50 1.15 15.09
CA LEU A 186 -33.74 1.58 14.43
C LEU A 186 -34.97 1.61 15.35
N HIS A 187 -34.89 1.07 16.57
CA HIS A 187 -36.02 0.87 17.50
C HIS A 187 -35.77 1.39 18.92
#